data_AF-A0A9D0LQD0-F1
#
_entry.id   AF-A0A9D0LQD0-F1
#
_cell.length_a   1.000
_cell.length_b   1.000
_cell.length_c   1.000
_cell.angle_alpha   90.00
_cell.angle_beta   90.00
_cell.angle_gamma   90.00
#
_symmetry.space_group_name_H-M   'P 1'
#
loop_
_entity.id
_entity.type
_entity.pdbx_description
1 polymer ?
#
loop_
_entity_poly.entity_id
_entity_poly.type
_entity_poly.pdbx_seq_one_letter_code
_entity_poly.pdbx_strand_id
1 'polypeptide(L)' 'MDSMTLWNSHPRVYLPIEDTGRAKCPYCGAEYVLRD' A
#
# COMPACT_ATOMS: atom_id res chain seq x y z
N MET A 1 -14.16 -9.10 21.69
CA MET A 1 -14.23 -9.72 20.35
C MET A 1 -13.24 -8.97 19.49
N ASP A 2 -11.97 -9.32 19.61
CA ASP A 2 -10.87 -8.53 19.09
C ASP A 2 -9.93 -9.50 18.37
N SER A 3 -9.84 -9.37 17.05
CA SER A 3 -8.72 -9.86 16.21
C SER A 3 -9.10 -9.89 14.72
N MET A 4 -9.70 -8.81 14.17
CA MET A 4 -9.46 -8.55 12.73
C MET A 4 -8.03 -8.03 12.64
N THR A 5 -7.11 -8.95 12.43
CA THR A 5 -5.69 -8.65 12.46
C THR A 5 -5.37 -7.67 11.34
N LEU A 6 -4.78 -6.51 11.66
CA LEU A 6 -4.48 -5.43 10.70
C LEU A 6 -3.70 -5.88 9.46
N TRP A 7 -3.00 -7.02 9.53
CA TRP A 7 -2.12 -7.54 8.48
C TRP A 7 -2.84 -7.99 7.20
N ASN A 8 -4.17 -8.16 7.19
CA ASN A 8 -4.97 -8.42 5.97
C ASN A 8 -6.09 -7.40 5.74
N SER A 9 -5.91 -6.15 6.15
CA SER A 9 -7.00 -5.18 5.96
C SER A 9 -7.33 -4.92 4.47
N HIS A 10 -6.46 -5.36 3.54
CA HIS A 10 -6.72 -5.36 2.10
C HIS A 10 -5.89 -6.43 1.39
N PRO A 11 -6.28 -6.85 0.16
CA PRO A 11 -5.47 -7.76 -0.65
C PRO A 11 -4.12 -7.15 -1.03
N ARG A 12 -3.15 -8.02 -1.34
CA ARG A 12 -1.87 -7.61 -1.91
C ARG A 12 -2.11 -7.05 -3.31
N VAL A 13 -1.58 -5.87 -3.59
CA VAL A 13 -1.69 -5.19 -4.88
C VAL A 13 -0.34 -4.66 -5.34
N TYR A 14 -0.20 -4.49 -6.65
CA TYR A 14 0.98 -3.90 -7.27
C TYR A 14 0.72 -2.42 -7.54
N LEU A 15 1.63 -1.56 -7.07
CA LEU A 15 1.56 -0.12 -7.25
C LEU A 15 2.55 0.30 -8.35
N PRO A 16 2.11 1.05 -9.38
CA PRO A 16 2.98 1.49 -10.47
C PRO A 16 3.83 2.69 -10.02
N ILE A 17 4.82 2.46 -9.15
CA ILE A 17 5.75 3.50 -8.66
C ILE A 17 6.83 3.89 -9.68
N GLU A 18 7.03 3.08 -10.73
CA GLU A 18 8.12 3.23 -11.68
C GLU A 18 7.98 4.48 -12.57
N ASP A 19 6.76 4.89 -12.90
CA ASP A 19 6.50 6.00 -13.84
C ASP A 19 6.65 7.37 -13.17
N THR A 20 6.24 7.50 -11.90
CA THR A 20 6.17 8.80 -11.20
C THR A 20 7.07 8.91 -9.97
N GLY A 21 7.74 7.81 -9.58
CA GLY A 21 8.59 7.74 -8.38
C GLY A 21 7.81 7.72 -7.05
N ARG A 22 6.47 7.75 -7.09
CA ARG A 22 5.59 7.74 -5.92
C ARG A 22 4.28 7.04 -6.23
N ALA A 23 3.74 6.29 -5.29
CA ALA A 23 2.39 5.73 -5.42
C ALA A 23 1.67 5.67 -4.08
N LYS A 24 0.35 5.75 -4.15
CA LYS A 24 -0.52 5.65 -2.99
C LYS A 24 -1.33 4.37 -3.05
N CYS A 25 -1.35 3.60 -1.96
CA CYS A 25 -2.22 2.44 -1.86
C CYS A 25 -3.70 2.90 -1.88
N PRO A 26 -4.54 2.37 -2.79
CA PRO A 26 -5.95 2.77 -2.88
C PRO A 26 -6.81 2.27 -1.71
N TYR A 27 -6.30 1.33 -0.91
CA TYR A 27 -7.03 0.74 0.21
C TYR A 27 -6.67 1.41 1.54
N CYS A 28 -5.39 1.41 1.91
CA CYS A 28 -4.93 1.94 3.20
C CYS A 28 -4.42 3.37 3.12
N GLY A 29 -4.25 3.93 1.91
CA GLY A 29 -3.75 5.29 1.73
C GLY A 29 -2.26 5.48 2.01
N ALA A 30 -1.52 4.40 2.27
CA ALA A 30 -0.07 4.45 2.45
C ALA A 30 0.62 5.03 1.21
N GLU A 31 1.51 6.00 1.41
CA GLU A 31 2.31 6.62 0.36
C GLU A 31 3.69 5.96 0.31
N TYR A 32 4.04 5.48 -0.87
CA TYR A 32 5.32 4.84 -1.17
C TYR A 32 6.11 5.76 -2.09
N VAL A 33 7.40 5.94 -1.77
CA VAL A 33 8.33 6.75 -2.56
C VAL A 33 9.51 5.87 -2.95
N LEU A 34 9.84 5.87 -4.24
CA LEU A 34 10.99 5.15 -4.76
C LEU A 34 12.27 5.88 -4.29
N ARG A 35 13.11 5.19 -3.51
CA ARG A 35 14.46 5.65 -3.15
C ARG A 35 15.47 4.97 -4.07
N ASP A 36 16.49 5.74 -4.45
CA ASP A 36 17.72 5.29 -5.10
C ASP A 36 18.45 4.22 -4.26
#